data_AF-A0A2D5ETR6-F1
#
_entry.id   AF-A0A2D5ETR6-F1
#
_cell.length_a   1.000
_cell.length_b   1.000
_cell.length_c   1.000
_cell.angle_alpha   90.00
_cell.angle_beta   90.00
_cell.angle_gamma   90.00
#
_symmetry.space_group_name_H-M   'P 1'
#
loop_
_entity.id
_entity.type
_entity.pdbx_description
1 polymer ?
#
loop_
_entity_poly.entity_id
_entity_poly.type
_entity_poly.pdbx_seq_one_letter_code
_entity_poly.pdbx_strand_id
1 'polypeptide(L)'
;MSARPADPASLRVDSTGAGPARPRPANAEAGGGPASRHGEPSSARPSLLRDEEATSYAEFLIAGPPVMLLFLALMQLGLAYAGKLVVRHAANRAARAAVVVLPDDPRFYEGEPINEVDYDGAGRGPASSGGLEDIGAVPPGGSGGGGSGSGRLQAIRAAAYAPLLSASPDVQTILDWDSVGDAFQRGATPAGVAPGALAYGRGAVAISFPQTPGEDDYRTTFAPREPVTTRVTYLFYCAVPIVSRFMCDEYSVLFDGRLSPAHEHEDSRFGGGGARPGDTFARDGLREGVSELQSFAEMPLALRVFSGGPYRFMVFRAEATLPNQGAGYVYAE
;
A
#
# COMPACT_ATOMS: atom_id res chain seq x y z
N MET A 1 -18.48 32.89 -29.32
CA MET A 1 -17.41 33.37 -28.40
C MET A 1 -16.22 32.45 -28.60
N SER A 2 -15.19 32.95 -29.29
CA SER A 2 -14.02 32.18 -29.72
C SER A 2 -12.85 32.51 -28.79
N ALA A 3 -12.38 31.53 -28.03
CA ALA A 3 -11.27 31.69 -27.09
C ALA A 3 -9.94 31.43 -27.81
N ARG A 4 -9.05 32.42 -27.79
CA ARG A 4 -7.67 32.32 -28.27
C ARG A 4 -6.83 31.43 -27.34
N PRO A 5 -5.96 30.56 -27.86
CA PRO A 5 -4.96 29.85 -27.06
C PRO A 5 -3.83 30.81 -26.65
N ALA A 6 -3.33 30.65 -25.41
CA ALA A 6 -2.21 31.40 -24.85
C ALA A 6 -0.89 30.70 -25.20
N ASP A 7 0.08 31.49 -25.67
CA ASP A 7 1.47 31.12 -25.96
C ASP A 7 2.23 30.80 -24.65
N PRO A 8 2.83 29.61 -24.49
CA PRO A 8 3.77 29.36 -23.40
C PRO A 8 5.13 29.95 -23.75
N ALA A 9 5.37 31.17 -23.27
CA ALA A 9 6.68 31.80 -23.31
C ALA A 9 7.71 30.97 -22.52
N SER A 10 8.72 30.53 -23.26
CA SER A 10 10.03 30.01 -22.87
C SER A 10 10.64 30.66 -21.62
N LEU A 11 10.55 29.95 -20.48
CA LEU A 11 11.38 30.25 -19.31
C LEU A 11 12.74 29.55 -19.47
N ARG A 12 13.70 30.23 -20.10
CA ARG A 12 15.11 29.85 -20.09
C ARG A 12 15.67 30.11 -18.70
N VAL A 13 16.01 29.06 -17.97
CA VAL A 13 16.79 29.14 -16.73
C VAL A 13 18.27 29.07 -17.12
N ASP A 14 18.95 30.22 -17.08
CA ASP A 14 20.39 30.31 -17.26
C ASP A 14 21.11 29.67 -16.06
N SER A 15 21.70 28.50 -16.29
CA SER A 15 22.59 27.82 -15.35
C SER A 15 24.04 28.25 -15.57
N THR A 16 24.42 29.43 -15.08
CA THR A 16 25.81 29.90 -15.07
C THR A 16 26.19 30.49 -13.72
N GLY A 17 26.14 29.65 -12.68
CA GLY A 17 26.65 29.95 -11.34
C GLY A 17 27.95 29.20 -11.06
N ALA A 18 29.04 29.56 -11.75
CA ALA A 18 30.38 29.10 -11.40
C ALA A 18 30.78 29.72 -10.03
N GLY A 19 30.67 28.93 -8.97
CA GLY A 19 31.11 29.33 -7.63
C GLY A 19 32.63 29.51 -7.56
N PRO A 20 33.14 30.52 -6.84
CA PRO A 20 34.57 30.80 -6.76
C PRO A 20 35.32 29.67 -6.04
N ALA A 21 36.43 29.25 -6.66
CA ALA A 21 37.36 28.27 -6.13
C ALA A 21 37.85 28.66 -4.71
N ARG A 22 37.61 27.78 -3.73
CA ARG A 22 38.20 27.93 -2.39
C ARG A 22 39.72 27.78 -2.49
N PRO A 23 40.50 28.67 -1.86
CA PRO A 23 41.96 28.56 -1.83
C PRO A 23 42.38 27.32 -1.03
N ARG A 24 43.25 26.51 -1.64
CA ARG A 24 44.00 25.44 -0.97
C ARG A 24 44.86 26.07 0.14
N PRO A 25 44.83 25.59 1.39
CA PRO A 25 45.84 25.95 2.36
C PRO A 25 47.19 25.42 1.89
N ALA A 26 48.17 26.32 1.81
CA ALA A 26 49.54 26.01 1.45
C ALA A 26 50.13 25.07 2.50
N ASN A 27 50.65 23.93 2.04
CA ASN A 27 51.57 23.10 2.79
C ASN A 27 52.82 23.95 3.08
N ALA A 28 52.92 24.47 4.30
CA ALA A 28 54.15 25.00 4.83
C ALA A 28 55.02 23.83 5.27
N GLU A 29 55.82 23.31 4.33
CA GLU A 29 57.06 22.63 4.66
C GLU A 29 58.04 23.68 5.18
N ALA A 30 58.33 23.65 6.49
CA ALA A 30 59.52 24.30 7.03
C ALA A 30 59.93 23.68 8.36
N GLY A 31 61.16 23.18 8.39
CA GLY A 31 62.00 23.33 9.59
C GLY A 31 62.20 22.08 10.43
N GLY A 32 63.19 21.28 10.05
CA GLY A 32 63.89 20.42 10.99
C GLY A 32 64.54 21.24 12.11
N GLY A 33 64.43 20.70 13.33
CA GLY A 33 65.16 21.16 14.51
C GLY A 33 65.08 20.12 15.62
N PRO A 34 66.14 19.33 15.87
CA PRO A 34 66.21 18.45 17.03
C PRO A 34 66.59 19.28 18.25
N ALA A 35 65.59 19.79 18.97
CA ALA A 35 65.78 20.41 20.28
C ALA A 35 65.05 19.57 21.33
N SER A 36 65.81 18.65 21.91
CA SER A 36 65.57 17.97 23.17
C SER A 36 65.16 18.96 24.26
N ARG A 37 63.84 19.11 24.48
CA ARG A 37 63.30 19.73 25.69
C ARG A 37 63.01 18.67 26.73
N HIS A 38 63.72 18.85 27.84
CA HIS A 38 63.65 18.14 29.10
C HIS A 38 62.22 17.85 29.56
N GLY A 39 62.07 16.66 30.16
CA GLY A 39 60.83 16.12 30.68
C GLY A 39 60.12 17.06 31.63
N GLU A 40 58.96 17.55 31.18
CA GLU A 40 57.88 17.92 32.08
C GLU A 40 57.28 16.62 32.67
N PRO A 41 56.99 16.58 33.97
CA PRO A 41 56.38 15.42 34.60
C PRO A 41 55.04 15.15 33.94
N SER A 42 54.95 13.97 33.31
CA SER A 42 53.74 13.36 32.76
C SER A 42 52.56 13.64 33.68
N SER A 43 51.76 14.65 33.35
CA SER A 43 50.52 14.95 34.04
C SER A 43 49.66 13.70 33.90
N ALA A 44 49.33 13.10 35.04
CA ALA A 44 48.55 11.88 35.12
C ALA A 44 47.31 12.05 34.25
N ARG A 45 47.27 11.31 33.12
CA ARG A 45 46.15 11.37 32.19
C ARG A 45 44.88 11.11 32.99
N PRO A 46 43.89 12.01 32.95
CA PRO A 46 42.64 11.79 33.64
C PRO A 46 42.08 10.44 33.20
N SER A 47 41.83 9.59 34.19
CA SER A 47 41.31 8.25 33.99
C SER A 47 39.99 8.33 33.22
N LEU A 48 39.92 7.69 32.05
CA LEU A 48 38.72 7.56 31.19
C LEU A 48 37.46 7.10 31.95
N LEU A 49 37.64 6.43 33.10
CA LEU A 49 36.54 6.00 33.97
C LEU A 49 35.85 7.14 34.76
N ARG A 50 36.40 8.36 34.73
CA ARG A 50 35.86 9.55 35.42
C ARG A 50 35.44 10.66 34.46
N ASP A 51 35.38 10.36 33.17
CA ASP A 51 34.98 11.35 32.18
C ASP A 51 33.46 11.49 32.16
N GLU A 52 32.94 12.52 32.83
CA GLU A 52 31.50 12.79 32.93
C GLU A 52 30.88 13.11 31.56
N GLU A 53 31.67 13.60 30.60
CA GLU A 53 31.20 13.91 29.24
C GLU A 53 30.69 12.65 28.53
N ALA A 54 31.32 11.48 28.75
CA ALA A 54 30.92 10.21 28.16
C ALA A 54 29.60 9.64 28.72
N THR A 55 29.18 10.09 29.90
CA THR A 55 27.94 9.61 30.56
C THR A 55 26.69 10.10 29.81
N SER A 56 26.71 11.36 29.37
CA SER A 56 25.60 11.96 28.61
C SER A 56 25.32 11.23 27.28
N TYR A 57 26.38 10.80 26.57
CA TYR A 57 26.24 10.01 25.35
C TYR A 57 25.67 8.62 25.62
N ALA A 58 26.06 7.97 26.72
CA ALA A 58 25.52 6.68 27.11
C ALA A 58 24.02 6.78 27.42
N GLU A 59 23.58 7.81 28.14
CA GLU A 59 22.16 8.06 28.41
C GLU A 59 21.36 8.27 27.13
N PHE A 60 21.87 9.09 26.20
CA PHE A 60 21.22 9.31 24.91
C PHE A 60 21.15 8.04 24.05
N LEU A 61 22.21 7.23 24.03
CA LEU A 61 22.25 5.97 23.27
C LEU A 61 21.29 4.92 23.84
N ILE A 62 21.04 4.92 25.15
CA ILE A 62 20.11 3.99 25.79
C ILE A 62 18.66 4.48 25.64
N ALA A 63 18.41 5.78 25.82
CA ALA A 63 17.05 6.35 25.77
C ALA A 63 16.55 6.60 24.34
N GLY A 64 17.45 6.87 23.40
CA GLY A 64 17.11 7.22 22.01
C GLY A 64 16.33 6.13 21.26
N PRO A 65 16.83 4.88 21.18
CA PRO A 65 16.16 3.82 20.42
C PRO A 65 14.73 3.53 20.87
N PRO A 66 14.41 3.40 22.18
CA PRO A 66 13.03 3.21 22.63
C PRO A 66 12.09 4.37 22.25
N VAL A 67 12.53 5.61 22.40
CA VAL A 67 11.72 6.79 22.03
C VAL A 67 11.48 6.85 20.52
N MET A 68 12.52 6.55 19.73
CA MET A 68 12.40 6.45 18.27
C MET A 68 11.43 5.33 17.86
N LEU A 69 11.52 4.15 18.48
CA LEU A 69 10.62 3.03 18.22
C LEU A 69 9.17 3.38 18.55
N LEU A 70 8.92 4.04 19.69
CA LEU A 70 7.59 4.51 20.06
C LEU A 70 7.04 5.49 19.02
N PHE A 71 7.84 6.46 18.58
CA PHE A 71 7.46 7.41 17.55
C PHE A 71 7.11 6.72 16.23
N LEU A 72 7.97 5.81 15.75
CA LEU A 72 7.72 5.02 14.54
C LEU A 72 6.46 4.15 14.68
N ALA A 73 6.19 3.61 15.87
CA ALA A 73 4.99 2.82 16.13
C ALA A 73 3.72 3.66 16.05
N LEU A 74 3.73 4.86 16.62
CA LEU A 74 2.62 5.81 16.51
C LEU A 74 2.37 6.23 15.06
N MET A 75 3.43 6.46 14.26
CA MET A 75 3.29 6.74 12.83
C MET A 75 2.63 5.57 12.08
N GLN A 76 3.11 4.34 12.28
CA GLN A 76 2.55 3.17 11.62
C GLN A 76 1.09 2.93 12.02
N LEU A 77 0.75 3.14 13.29
CA LEU A 77 -0.63 3.06 13.78
C LEU A 77 -1.52 4.13 13.12
N GLY A 78 -1.02 5.35 12.98
CA GLY A 78 -1.71 6.43 12.26
C GLY A 78 -1.98 6.07 10.79
N LEU A 79 -0.99 5.52 10.09
CA LEU A 79 -1.14 5.05 8.70
C LEU A 79 -2.14 3.90 8.60
N ALA A 80 -2.09 2.92 9.51
CA ALA A 80 -3.04 1.82 9.55
C ALA A 80 -4.48 2.31 9.79
N TYR A 81 -4.66 3.29 10.66
CA TYR A 81 -5.98 3.91 10.89
C TYR A 81 -6.50 4.64 9.64
N ALA A 82 -5.64 5.41 8.96
CA ALA A 82 -5.99 6.04 7.69
C ALA A 82 -6.39 4.98 6.63
N GLY A 83 -5.63 3.89 6.51
CA GLY A 83 -5.96 2.78 5.63
C GLY A 83 -7.34 2.18 5.91
N LYS A 84 -7.70 1.95 7.18
CA LYS A 84 -9.05 1.48 7.56
C LYS A 84 -10.16 2.45 7.13
N LEU A 85 -9.94 3.76 7.25
CA LEU A 85 -10.92 4.76 6.80
C LEU A 85 -11.07 4.74 5.28
N VAL A 86 -9.97 4.61 4.54
CA VAL A 86 -9.98 4.52 3.08
C VAL A 86 -10.75 3.27 2.61
N VAL A 87 -10.53 2.12 3.25
CA VAL A 87 -11.23 0.86 2.91
C VAL A 87 -12.73 0.94 3.22
N ARG A 88 -13.12 1.59 4.33
CA ARG A 88 -14.54 1.89 4.61
C ARG A 88 -15.17 2.78 3.55
N HIS A 89 -14.44 3.79 3.08
CA HIS A 89 -14.94 4.65 2.01
C HIS A 89 -15.04 3.89 0.68
N ALA A 90 -14.07 3.01 0.39
CA ALA A 90 -14.09 2.12 -0.77
C ALA A 90 -15.31 1.20 -0.75
N ALA A 91 -15.61 0.57 0.39
CA ALA A 91 -16.80 -0.27 0.56
C ALA A 91 -18.10 0.51 0.31
N ASN A 92 -18.22 1.74 0.83
CA ASN A 92 -19.40 2.57 0.57
C ASN A 92 -19.52 2.93 -0.92
N ARG A 93 -18.40 3.27 -1.59
CA ARG A 93 -18.42 3.52 -3.05
C ARG A 93 -18.78 2.28 -3.86
N ALA A 94 -18.26 1.12 -3.48
CA ALA A 94 -18.60 -0.16 -4.08
C ALA A 94 -20.10 -0.45 -3.94
N ALA A 95 -20.67 -0.29 -2.73
CA ALA A 95 -22.10 -0.47 -2.49
C ALA A 95 -22.95 0.45 -3.38
N ARG A 96 -22.58 1.74 -3.45
CA ARG A 96 -23.31 2.73 -4.26
C ARG A 96 -23.23 2.43 -5.76
N ALA A 97 -22.08 1.95 -6.23
CA ALA A 97 -21.94 1.47 -7.60
C ALA A 97 -22.79 0.22 -7.82
N ALA A 98 -22.72 -0.78 -6.93
CA ALA A 98 -23.41 -2.04 -7.06
C ALA A 98 -24.93 -1.89 -7.16
N VAL A 99 -25.55 -1.05 -6.32
CA VAL A 99 -27.01 -0.83 -6.38
C VAL A 99 -27.51 -0.16 -7.66
N VAL A 100 -26.61 0.46 -8.42
CA VAL A 100 -26.91 1.05 -9.74
C VAL A 100 -26.55 0.07 -10.85
N VAL A 101 -25.35 -0.49 -10.80
CA VAL A 101 -24.77 -1.35 -11.83
C VAL A 101 -25.48 -2.70 -11.93
N LEU A 102 -25.90 -3.31 -10.82
CA LEU A 102 -26.56 -4.63 -10.84
C LEU A 102 -27.89 -4.64 -11.61
N PRO A 103 -28.82 -3.69 -11.39
CA PRO A 103 -30.08 -3.65 -12.13
C PRO A 103 -29.99 -2.96 -13.50
N ASP A 104 -28.82 -2.44 -13.90
CA ASP A 104 -28.67 -1.64 -15.12
C ASP A 104 -28.77 -2.46 -16.41
N ASP A 105 -28.97 -1.78 -17.53
CA ASP A 105 -29.19 -2.37 -18.85
C ASP A 105 -28.00 -3.28 -19.26
N PRO A 106 -28.23 -4.57 -19.57
CA PRO A 106 -27.19 -5.50 -20.02
C PRO A 106 -26.33 -5.00 -21.17
N ARG A 107 -26.85 -4.11 -22.03
CA ARG A 107 -26.09 -3.58 -23.19
C ARG A 107 -24.80 -2.85 -22.80
N PHE A 108 -24.71 -2.32 -21.58
CA PHE A 108 -23.51 -1.63 -21.09
C PHE A 108 -22.49 -2.59 -20.45
N TYR A 109 -22.86 -3.85 -20.25
CA TYR A 109 -22.07 -4.87 -19.54
C TYR A 109 -22.05 -6.17 -20.34
N GLU A 110 -21.77 -6.11 -21.64
CA GLU A 110 -21.55 -7.29 -22.50
C GLU A 110 -22.74 -8.28 -22.56
N GLY A 111 -23.96 -7.82 -22.28
CA GLY A 111 -25.14 -8.68 -22.25
C GLY A 111 -25.26 -9.54 -20.98
N GLU A 112 -24.52 -9.21 -19.93
CA GLU A 112 -24.57 -9.93 -18.66
C GLU A 112 -25.96 -9.92 -18.03
N PRO A 113 -26.40 -11.06 -17.46
CA PRO A 113 -27.68 -11.15 -16.78
C PRO A 113 -27.84 -10.05 -15.73
N ILE A 114 -29.06 -9.52 -15.64
CA ILE A 114 -29.39 -8.47 -14.68
C ILE A 114 -29.33 -9.06 -13.27
N ASN A 115 -28.76 -8.30 -12.33
CA ASN A 115 -28.57 -8.70 -10.94
C ASN A 115 -27.73 -9.98 -10.77
N GLU A 116 -26.78 -10.22 -11.67
CA GLU A 116 -25.81 -11.30 -11.55
C GLU A 116 -24.39 -10.74 -11.65
N VAL A 117 -23.49 -11.34 -10.88
CA VAL A 117 -22.06 -11.05 -10.87
C VAL A 117 -21.32 -12.35 -11.08
N ASP A 118 -20.56 -12.41 -12.16
CA ASP A 118 -19.62 -13.50 -12.40
C ASP A 118 -18.21 -13.07 -11.97
N TYR A 119 -17.52 -13.90 -11.18
CA TYR A 119 -16.14 -13.73 -10.74
C TYR A 119 -15.13 -14.41 -11.67
N ASP A 120 -15.54 -15.50 -12.31
CA ASP A 120 -14.71 -16.34 -13.18
C ASP A 120 -14.81 -15.94 -14.65
N GLY A 121 -15.78 -15.08 -14.97
CA GLY A 121 -15.99 -14.53 -16.30
C GLY A 121 -14.69 -14.01 -16.90
N ALA A 122 -14.27 -14.58 -18.02
CA ALA A 122 -13.23 -14.01 -18.85
C ALA A 122 -13.85 -12.85 -19.62
N GLY A 123 -14.15 -11.75 -18.93
CA GLY A 123 -14.74 -10.54 -19.54
C GLY A 123 -13.99 -10.23 -20.82
N ARG A 124 -14.63 -10.50 -21.97
CA ARG A 124 -14.10 -10.21 -23.30
C ARG A 124 -14.66 -8.86 -23.69
N GLY A 125 -14.45 -7.89 -22.82
CA GLY A 125 -14.89 -6.53 -23.09
C GLY A 125 -14.13 -5.97 -24.28
N PRO A 126 -14.82 -5.31 -25.23
CA PRO A 126 -14.16 -4.27 -25.99
C PRO A 126 -13.68 -3.27 -24.94
N ALA A 127 -12.35 -3.09 -24.82
CA ALA A 127 -11.73 -2.17 -23.89
C ALA A 127 -12.60 -0.91 -23.77
N SER A 128 -13.31 -0.79 -22.65
CA SER A 128 -14.27 0.29 -22.44
C SER A 128 -13.45 1.57 -22.30
N SER A 129 -13.25 2.22 -23.44
CA SER A 129 -12.44 3.41 -23.67
C SER A 129 -13.03 4.67 -23.03
N GLY A 130 -13.75 4.54 -21.91
CA GLY A 130 -14.71 5.54 -21.45
C GLY A 130 -14.69 5.87 -19.96
N GLY A 131 -13.98 5.12 -19.11
CA GLY A 131 -14.04 5.34 -17.65
C GLY A 131 -12.74 5.80 -17.00
N LEU A 132 -11.61 5.20 -17.40
CA LEU A 132 -10.31 5.43 -16.78
C LEU A 132 -9.28 6.09 -17.71
N GLU A 133 -9.53 6.08 -19.02
CA GLU A 133 -8.75 6.86 -20.00
C GLU A 133 -8.98 8.37 -19.81
N ASP A 134 -10.17 8.79 -19.38
CA ASP A 134 -10.48 10.20 -19.07
C ASP A 134 -9.94 10.66 -17.70
N ILE A 135 -9.44 9.74 -16.87
CA ILE A 135 -8.69 10.05 -15.64
C ILE A 135 -7.19 10.18 -15.93
N GLY A 136 -6.76 10.08 -17.20
CA GLY A 136 -5.38 10.41 -17.63
C GLY A 136 -4.29 9.49 -17.09
N ALA A 137 -4.66 8.33 -16.53
CA ALA A 137 -3.75 7.47 -15.76
C ALA A 137 -3.47 6.11 -16.44
N VAL A 138 -4.07 5.82 -17.59
CA VAL A 138 -3.86 4.55 -18.32
C VAL A 138 -3.33 4.87 -19.73
N PRO A 139 -2.13 4.41 -20.10
CA PRO A 139 -1.57 4.65 -21.41
C PRO A 139 -2.41 3.98 -22.51
N PRO A 140 -2.79 4.70 -23.58
CA PRO A 140 -3.55 4.15 -24.69
C PRO A 140 -2.68 3.16 -25.46
N GLY A 141 -3.09 1.89 -25.53
CA GLY A 141 -2.44 0.87 -26.37
C GLY A 141 -1.91 -0.37 -25.65
N GLY A 142 -1.98 -0.43 -24.32
CA GLY A 142 -1.79 -1.69 -23.60
C GLY A 142 -3.06 -2.53 -23.72
N SER A 143 -3.00 -3.66 -24.41
CA SER A 143 -3.98 -4.75 -24.27
C SER A 143 -3.94 -5.19 -22.80
N GLY A 144 -4.74 -4.51 -21.97
CA GLY A 144 -4.75 -4.65 -20.53
C GLY A 144 -5.15 -6.07 -20.20
N GLY A 145 -4.26 -6.80 -19.52
CA GLY A 145 -4.51 -8.16 -19.08
C GLY A 145 -5.91 -8.24 -18.48
N GLY A 146 -6.77 -9.06 -19.13
CA GLY A 146 -8.14 -9.27 -18.73
C GLY A 146 -8.16 -9.67 -17.26
N GLY A 147 -8.70 -8.79 -16.42
CA GLY A 147 -8.99 -9.18 -15.05
C GLY A 147 -10.11 -10.20 -15.10
N SER A 148 -10.09 -11.18 -14.20
CA SER A 148 -11.26 -12.06 -14.05
C SER A 148 -12.46 -11.26 -13.58
N GLY A 149 -13.64 -11.62 -14.05
CA GLY A 149 -14.91 -11.06 -13.64
C GLY A 149 -15.72 -10.43 -14.77
N SER A 150 -16.99 -10.27 -14.45
CA SER A 150 -18.00 -9.61 -15.26
C SER A 150 -17.74 -8.11 -15.46
N GLY A 151 -18.25 -7.53 -16.55
CA GLY A 151 -18.27 -6.10 -16.83
C GLY A 151 -18.96 -5.31 -15.71
N ARG A 152 -20.05 -5.85 -15.13
CA ARG A 152 -20.69 -5.27 -13.93
C ARG A 152 -19.73 -5.25 -12.74
N LEU A 153 -19.04 -6.36 -12.47
CA LEU A 153 -18.06 -6.44 -11.39
C LEU A 153 -16.91 -5.45 -11.59
N GLN A 154 -16.42 -5.31 -12.83
CA GLN A 154 -15.35 -4.39 -13.16
C GLN A 154 -15.74 -2.93 -12.90
N ALA A 155 -16.98 -2.54 -13.24
CA ALA A 155 -17.49 -1.21 -12.94
C ALA A 155 -17.57 -0.94 -11.41
N ILE A 156 -18.00 -1.93 -10.63
CA ILE A 156 -18.04 -1.86 -9.16
C ILE A 156 -16.62 -1.76 -8.58
N ARG A 157 -15.67 -2.56 -9.09
CA ARG A 157 -14.26 -2.52 -8.70
C ARG A 157 -13.61 -1.17 -9.01
N ALA A 158 -13.85 -0.61 -10.19
CA ALA A 158 -13.35 0.71 -10.56
C ALA A 158 -13.79 1.81 -9.56
N ALA A 159 -15.05 1.77 -9.10
CA ALA A 159 -15.56 2.71 -8.10
C ALA A 159 -14.87 2.56 -6.72
N ALA A 160 -14.53 1.33 -6.33
CA ALA A 160 -13.85 1.03 -5.08
C ALA A 160 -12.36 1.41 -5.12
N TYR A 161 -11.69 1.28 -6.27
CA TYR A 161 -10.25 1.58 -6.42
C TYR A 161 -9.92 3.05 -6.24
N ALA A 162 -10.81 3.96 -6.68
CA ALA A 162 -10.56 5.40 -6.63
C ALA A 162 -10.01 5.91 -5.27
N PRO A 163 -10.63 5.60 -4.11
CA PRO A 163 -10.06 5.99 -2.82
C PRO A 163 -8.82 5.18 -2.42
N LEU A 164 -8.71 3.92 -2.83
CA LEU A 164 -7.60 3.03 -2.45
C LEU A 164 -6.28 3.42 -3.10
N LEU A 165 -6.29 4.11 -4.24
CA LEU A 165 -5.09 4.64 -4.90
C LEU A 165 -4.25 5.55 -3.97
N SER A 166 -4.88 6.21 -3.00
CA SER A 166 -4.15 7.04 -2.02
C SER A 166 -3.39 6.23 -0.97
N ALA A 167 -3.79 4.99 -0.75
CA ALA A 167 -3.18 4.07 0.21
C ALA A 167 -2.29 3.01 -0.46
N SER A 168 -2.35 2.88 -1.79
CA SER A 168 -1.50 1.95 -2.52
C SER A 168 -0.04 2.39 -2.46
N PRO A 169 0.88 1.45 -2.22
CA PRO A 169 2.29 1.76 -2.30
C PRO A 169 2.67 2.10 -3.75
N ASP A 170 3.70 2.94 -3.90
CA ASP A 170 4.32 3.12 -5.20
C ASP A 170 5.11 1.85 -5.55
N VAL A 171 4.64 1.11 -6.55
CA VAL A 171 5.24 -0.18 -6.93
C VAL A 171 6.60 -0.01 -7.58
N GLN A 172 6.90 1.16 -8.18
CA GLN A 172 8.25 1.41 -8.66
C GLN A 172 9.24 1.45 -7.50
N THR A 173 8.90 2.13 -6.40
CA THR A 173 9.69 2.09 -5.17
C THR A 173 9.82 0.67 -4.60
N ILE A 174 8.85 -0.21 -4.84
CA ILE A 174 8.90 -1.59 -4.38
C ILE A 174 9.85 -2.45 -5.23
N LEU A 175 9.72 -2.38 -6.56
CA LEU A 175 10.43 -3.27 -7.48
C LEU A 175 11.85 -2.78 -7.80
N ASP A 176 12.09 -1.48 -7.78
CA ASP A 176 13.39 -0.89 -8.06
C ASP A 176 14.15 -0.72 -6.74
N TRP A 177 15.29 -1.41 -6.62
CA TRP A 177 16.22 -1.30 -5.50
C TRP A 177 17.07 -0.03 -5.59
N ASP A 178 16.56 0.96 -6.31
CA ASP A 178 17.29 2.15 -6.64
C ASP A 178 17.45 3.03 -5.40
N SER A 179 18.59 3.70 -5.35
CA SER A 179 18.98 4.50 -4.21
C SER A 179 17.95 5.60 -3.94
N VAL A 180 17.84 6.05 -2.69
CA VAL A 180 16.98 7.21 -2.33
C VAL A 180 17.26 8.42 -3.23
N GLY A 181 18.48 8.55 -3.77
CA GLY A 181 18.84 9.59 -4.73
C GLY A 181 18.09 9.52 -6.06
N ASP A 182 17.88 8.33 -6.60
CA ASP A 182 17.19 8.13 -7.88
C ASP A 182 15.68 8.33 -7.74
N ALA A 183 15.12 8.03 -6.57
CA ALA A 183 13.73 8.33 -6.22
C ALA A 183 13.46 9.85 -6.19
N PHE A 184 14.41 10.64 -5.70
CA PHE A 184 14.30 12.11 -5.72
C PHE A 184 14.47 12.69 -7.14
N GLN A 185 15.37 12.12 -7.95
CA GLN A 185 15.63 12.64 -9.31
C GLN A 185 14.51 12.34 -10.29
N ARG A 186 13.80 11.21 -10.15
CA ARG A 186 12.71 10.88 -11.05
C ARG A 186 11.54 11.84 -10.96
N GLY A 187 11.34 12.48 -9.79
CA GLY A 187 10.16 13.28 -9.51
C GLY A 187 8.89 12.41 -9.57
N ALA A 188 7.90 12.70 -8.74
CA ALA A 188 6.62 12.01 -8.84
C ALA A 188 5.87 12.51 -10.09
N THR A 189 6.27 12.05 -11.27
CA THR A 189 5.47 12.31 -12.48
C THR A 189 4.23 11.42 -12.42
N PRO A 190 3.02 11.98 -12.56
CA PRO A 190 1.76 11.22 -12.48
C PRO A 190 1.72 9.99 -13.40
N ALA A 191 2.45 10.05 -14.53
CA ALA A 191 2.54 8.99 -15.51
C ALA A 191 3.30 7.72 -15.03
N GLY A 192 4.23 7.85 -14.08
CA GLY A 192 5.04 6.73 -13.60
C GLY A 192 4.44 5.96 -12.42
N VAL A 193 3.72 6.67 -11.54
CA VAL A 193 3.15 6.11 -10.30
C VAL A 193 1.85 5.32 -10.56
N ALA A 194 1.06 5.77 -11.54
CA ALA A 194 -0.26 5.20 -11.82
C ALA A 194 -0.25 3.72 -12.23
N PRO A 195 0.63 3.24 -13.13
CA PRO A 195 0.60 1.85 -13.57
C PRO A 195 0.89 0.86 -12.43
N GLY A 196 1.84 1.23 -11.55
CA GLY A 196 2.21 0.43 -10.40
C GLY A 196 1.07 0.32 -9.39
N ALA A 197 0.52 1.46 -8.97
CA ALA A 197 -0.62 1.52 -8.05
C ALA A 197 -1.84 0.73 -8.55
N LEU A 198 -2.12 0.79 -9.85
CA LEU A 198 -3.19 0.00 -10.48
C LEU A 198 -2.89 -1.50 -10.46
N ALA A 199 -1.68 -1.92 -10.84
CA ALA A 199 -1.29 -3.33 -10.80
C ALA A 199 -1.37 -3.89 -9.38
N TYR A 200 -0.94 -3.10 -8.38
CA TYR A 200 -1.11 -3.45 -6.97
C TYR A 200 -2.59 -3.57 -6.60
N GLY A 201 -3.40 -2.56 -6.90
CA GLY A 201 -4.83 -2.55 -6.59
C GLY A 201 -5.57 -3.79 -7.10
N ARG A 202 -5.26 -4.23 -8.33
CA ARG A 202 -5.91 -5.40 -8.95
C ARG A 202 -5.58 -6.73 -8.25
N GLY A 203 -4.44 -6.83 -7.57
CA GLY A 203 -4.09 -8.01 -6.78
C GLY A 203 -4.43 -7.86 -5.29
N ALA A 204 -4.24 -6.65 -4.73
CA ALA A 204 -4.35 -6.35 -3.32
C ALA A 204 -5.77 -6.05 -2.85
N VAL A 205 -6.74 -5.97 -3.75
CA VAL A 205 -8.13 -5.67 -3.42
C VAL A 205 -9.02 -6.80 -3.92
N ALA A 206 -9.87 -7.29 -3.02
CA ALA A 206 -10.99 -8.16 -3.32
C ALA A 206 -12.30 -7.42 -3.04
N ILE A 207 -13.29 -7.64 -3.90
CA ILE A 207 -14.65 -7.18 -3.68
C ILE A 207 -15.55 -8.40 -3.70
N SER A 208 -16.26 -8.62 -2.61
CA SER A 208 -17.18 -9.73 -2.44
C SER A 208 -18.58 -9.23 -2.04
N PHE A 209 -19.59 -10.07 -2.25
CA PHE A 209 -20.96 -9.78 -1.86
C PHE A 209 -21.45 -10.82 -0.84
N PRO A 210 -21.26 -10.59 0.47
CA PRO A 210 -21.78 -11.51 1.47
C PRO A 210 -23.33 -11.53 1.46
N GLN A 211 -23.91 -12.68 1.82
CA GLN A 211 -25.36 -12.83 1.95
C GLN A 211 -25.91 -11.90 3.03
N THR A 212 -25.32 -11.96 4.23
CA THR A 212 -25.59 -11.02 5.33
C THR A 212 -24.33 -10.31 5.81
N PRO A 213 -24.43 -9.11 6.42
CA PRO A 213 -23.27 -8.40 6.94
C PRO A 213 -22.47 -9.24 7.95
N GLY A 214 -21.17 -9.39 7.74
CA GLY A 214 -20.26 -10.19 8.57
C GLY A 214 -20.24 -11.70 8.28
N GLU A 215 -20.99 -12.19 7.29
CA GLU A 215 -21.03 -13.60 6.92
C GLU A 215 -20.00 -13.93 5.82
N ASP A 216 -19.46 -15.15 5.81
CA ASP A 216 -18.47 -15.58 4.80
C ASP A 216 -19.08 -16.38 3.65
N ASP A 217 -20.40 -16.49 3.61
CA ASP A 217 -21.14 -17.01 2.47
C ASP A 217 -21.40 -15.88 1.47
N TYR A 218 -20.86 -16.06 0.28
CA TYR A 218 -20.95 -15.09 -0.80
C TYR A 218 -22.07 -15.47 -1.77
N ARG A 219 -22.65 -14.47 -2.42
CA ARG A 219 -23.67 -14.65 -3.46
C ARG A 219 -23.26 -13.91 -4.73
N THR A 220 -23.68 -14.47 -5.85
CA THR A 220 -23.47 -13.91 -7.18
C THR A 220 -24.76 -13.41 -7.81
N THR A 221 -25.91 -13.85 -7.31
CA THR A 221 -27.24 -13.46 -7.80
C THR A 221 -28.00 -12.67 -6.75
N PHE A 222 -28.77 -11.67 -7.19
CA PHE A 222 -29.53 -10.78 -6.32
C PHE A 222 -30.99 -10.69 -6.77
N ALA A 223 -31.93 -10.78 -5.85
CA ALA A 223 -33.32 -10.52 -6.17
C ALA A 223 -33.56 -9.01 -6.45
N PRO A 224 -34.56 -8.67 -7.29
CA PRO A 224 -34.97 -7.29 -7.47
C PRO A 224 -35.30 -6.64 -6.11
N ARG A 225 -34.69 -5.47 -5.83
CA ARG A 225 -34.85 -4.69 -4.58
C ARG A 225 -34.26 -5.31 -3.31
N GLU A 226 -33.54 -6.40 -3.43
CA GLU A 226 -32.84 -6.99 -2.29
C GLU A 226 -31.69 -6.08 -1.81
N PRO A 227 -31.47 -5.88 -0.51
CA PRO A 227 -30.31 -5.12 -0.05
C PRO A 227 -29.01 -5.78 -0.52
N VAL A 228 -28.11 -4.97 -1.07
CA VAL A 228 -26.79 -5.41 -1.55
C VAL A 228 -25.76 -5.03 -0.51
N THR A 229 -25.10 -6.04 0.06
CA THR A 229 -23.95 -5.87 0.93
C THR A 229 -22.70 -6.06 0.09
N THR A 230 -21.84 -5.04 0.05
CA THR A 230 -20.51 -5.14 -0.56
C THR A 230 -19.46 -5.15 0.52
N ARG A 231 -18.56 -6.12 0.47
CA ARG A 231 -17.36 -6.19 1.29
C ARG A 231 -16.15 -5.86 0.42
N VAL A 232 -15.28 -5.00 0.93
CA VAL A 232 -13.98 -4.70 0.33
C VAL A 232 -12.90 -5.18 1.28
N THR A 233 -12.08 -6.07 0.76
CA THR A 233 -10.91 -6.62 1.46
C THR A 233 -9.66 -6.10 0.79
N TYR A 234 -8.78 -5.48 1.56
CA TYR A 234 -7.59 -4.80 1.08
C TYR A 234 -6.36 -5.27 1.83
N LEU A 235 -5.34 -5.68 1.08
CA LEU A 235 -4.01 -5.94 1.57
C LEU A 235 -3.27 -4.61 1.71
N PHE A 236 -3.09 -4.14 2.94
CA PHE A 236 -2.43 -2.87 3.24
C PHE A 236 -0.93 -3.08 3.46
N TYR A 237 -0.09 -2.30 2.79
CA TYR A 237 1.36 -2.36 2.90
C TYR A 237 1.88 -1.59 4.13
N CYS A 238 2.70 -2.25 4.96
CA CYS A 238 3.30 -1.63 6.14
C CYS A 238 4.65 -0.97 5.82
N ALA A 239 4.60 0.35 5.57
CA ALA A 239 5.74 1.11 5.07
C ALA A 239 6.89 1.31 6.08
N VAL A 240 6.65 1.22 7.39
CA VAL A 240 7.69 1.49 8.42
C VAL A 240 8.48 0.21 8.72
N PRO A 241 9.75 0.04 8.27
CA PRO A 241 10.42 -1.27 8.23
C PRO A 241 10.69 -1.90 9.60
N ILE A 242 11.00 -1.09 10.61
CA ILE A 242 11.31 -1.59 11.96
C ILE A 242 10.02 -2.04 12.66
N VAL A 243 8.95 -1.26 12.51
CA VAL A 243 7.66 -1.50 13.19
C VAL A 243 6.83 -2.55 12.47
N SER A 244 6.93 -2.64 11.15
CA SER A 244 6.21 -3.64 10.36
C SER A 244 6.52 -5.06 10.82
N ARG A 245 7.72 -5.30 11.37
CA ARG A 245 8.09 -6.59 11.96
C ARG A 245 7.27 -7.00 13.18
N PHE A 246 6.71 -6.03 13.90
CA PHE A 246 5.92 -6.25 15.11
C PHE A 246 4.40 -6.18 14.85
N MET A 247 3.98 -5.37 13.87
CA MET A 247 2.56 -5.09 13.63
C MET A 247 1.98 -5.81 12.41
N CYS A 248 2.82 -6.32 11.52
CA CYS A 248 2.38 -6.81 10.21
C CYS A 248 3.00 -8.16 9.88
N ASP A 249 2.27 -8.91 9.06
CA ASP A 249 2.61 -10.28 8.71
C ASP A 249 3.34 -10.34 7.37
N GLU A 250 4.21 -11.33 7.24
CA GLU A 250 4.91 -11.60 6.00
C GLU A 250 3.97 -12.25 4.98
N TYR A 251 4.09 -11.87 3.71
CA TYR A 251 3.23 -12.39 2.65
C TYR A 251 3.23 -13.92 2.55
N SER A 252 4.39 -14.55 2.73
CA SER A 252 4.54 -16.02 2.70
C SER A 252 3.65 -16.70 3.76
N VAL A 253 3.66 -16.17 4.98
CA VAL A 253 2.85 -16.68 6.11
C VAL A 253 1.36 -16.53 5.84
N LEU A 254 0.97 -15.44 5.18
CA LEU A 254 -0.41 -15.17 4.79
C LEU A 254 -0.93 -16.22 3.80
N PHE A 255 -0.15 -16.52 2.76
CA PHE A 255 -0.63 -17.32 1.62
C PHE A 255 -0.45 -18.82 1.78
N ASP A 256 0.64 -19.27 2.39
CA ASP A 256 0.90 -20.71 2.54
C ASP A 256 0.11 -21.32 3.71
N GLY A 257 -0.55 -20.50 4.53
CA GLY A 257 -1.25 -20.91 5.77
C GLY A 257 -0.34 -21.55 6.82
N ARG A 258 0.93 -21.77 6.48
CA ARG A 258 2.00 -22.27 7.31
C ARG A 258 2.52 -21.10 8.14
N LEU A 259 2.18 -21.14 9.42
CA LEU A 259 2.82 -20.28 10.41
C LEU A 259 4.33 -20.47 10.29
N SER A 260 5.07 -19.37 10.20
CA SER A 260 6.52 -19.43 10.21
C SER A 260 6.97 -20.10 11.52
N PRO A 261 7.81 -21.14 11.49
CA PRO A 261 8.29 -21.84 12.69
C PRO A 261 9.06 -20.92 13.66
N ALA A 262 9.43 -19.72 13.22
CA ALA A 262 10.03 -18.69 14.07
C ALA A 262 9.12 -18.26 15.23
N HIS A 263 7.79 -18.27 15.07
CA HIS A 263 6.86 -17.91 16.16
C HIS A 263 6.57 -19.08 17.13
N GLU A 264 6.59 -20.32 16.65
CA GLU A 264 6.41 -21.49 17.53
C GLU A 264 7.54 -21.59 18.57
N HIS A 265 8.75 -21.13 18.24
CA HIS A 265 9.87 -21.24 19.18
C HIS A 265 9.89 -20.16 20.27
N GLU A 266 9.28 -18.99 20.03
CA GLU A 266 9.21 -17.90 21.01
C GLU A 266 8.15 -18.16 22.09
N ASP A 267 7.01 -18.75 21.71
CA ASP A 267 5.97 -19.20 22.65
C ASP A 267 6.46 -20.28 23.61
N SER A 268 7.46 -21.09 23.20
CA SER A 268 8.03 -22.13 24.06
C SER A 268 8.99 -21.60 25.14
N ARG A 269 9.56 -20.40 24.98
CA ARG A 269 10.52 -19.83 25.95
C ARG A 269 9.85 -19.03 27.05
N PHE A 270 8.70 -18.42 26.78
CA PHE A 270 7.85 -17.85 27.81
C PHE A 270 6.85 -18.91 28.28
N GLY A 271 7.34 -19.86 29.09
CA GLY A 271 6.61 -21.01 29.63
C GLY A 271 5.44 -20.68 30.56
N GLY A 272 4.50 -19.85 30.11
CA GLY A 272 3.22 -19.58 30.74
C GLY A 272 2.13 -19.72 29.68
N GLY A 273 1.55 -20.92 29.58
CA GLY A 273 0.55 -21.32 28.58
C GLY A 273 -0.82 -20.64 28.67
N GLY A 274 -0.85 -19.33 28.90
CA GLY A 274 -2.03 -18.51 28.71
C GLY A 274 -2.00 -17.94 27.31
N ALA A 275 -2.65 -18.60 26.35
CA ALA A 275 -3.01 -17.97 25.09
C ALA A 275 -3.73 -16.65 25.44
N ARG A 276 -3.11 -15.51 25.14
CA ARG A 276 -3.70 -14.22 25.43
C ARG A 276 -5.01 -14.16 24.65
N PRO A 277 -6.17 -13.93 25.30
CA PRO A 277 -7.48 -13.95 24.63
C PRO A 277 -7.66 -12.96 23.46
N GLY A 278 -6.66 -12.13 23.15
CA GLY A 278 -6.67 -11.19 22.01
C GLY A 278 -5.96 -11.68 20.75
N ASP A 279 -5.09 -12.70 20.81
CA ASP A 279 -4.24 -13.08 19.67
C ASP A 279 -4.95 -13.98 18.66
N THR A 280 -6.01 -14.69 19.07
CA THR A 280 -6.82 -15.53 18.17
C THR A 280 -7.69 -14.69 17.24
N PHE A 281 -8.35 -13.64 17.75
CA PHE A 281 -9.26 -12.80 16.95
C PHE A 281 -8.56 -12.05 15.81
N ALA A 282 -7.29 -11.68 15.98
CA ALA A 282 -6.53 -11.03 14.92
C ALA A 282 -6.09 -12.00 13.81
N ARG A 283 -5.85 -13.28 14.16
CA ARG A 283 -5.31 -14.29 13.24
C ARG A 283 -6.38 -14.95 12.37
N ASP A 284 -7.56 -15.23 12.93
CA ASP A 284 -8.66 -15.79 12.14
C ASP A 284 -9.13 -14.78 11.08
N GLY A 285 -9.19 -13.52 11.48
CA GLY A 285 -9.46 -12.39 10.59
C GLY A 285 -8.43 -12.20 9.45
N LEU A 286 -7.23 -12.76 9.59
CA LEU A 286 -6.19 -12.65 8.59
C LEU A 286 -6.34 -13.72 7.50
N ARG A 287 -6.53 -14.97 7.92
CA ARG A 287 -6.65 -16.12 7.00
C ARG A 287 -7.85 -16.00 6.07
N GLU A 288 -9.01 -15.69 6.63
CA GLU A 288 -10.23 -15.44 5.86
C GLU A 288 -10.04 -14.32 4.83
N GLY A 289 -9.41 -13.21 5.25
CA GLY A 289 -9.16 -12.08 4.35
C GLY A 289 -8.18 -12.43 3.23
N VAL A 290 -7.18 -13.27 3.48
CA VAL A 290 -6.27 -13.77 2.43
C VAL A 290 -6.99 -14.73 1.49
N SER A 291 -7.83 -15.64 2.01
CA SER A 291 -8.63 -16.50 1.14
C SER A 291 -9.58 -15.69 0.26
N GLU A 292 -10.17 -14.62 0.79
CA GLU A 292 -11.02 -13.71 0.03
C GLU A 292 -10.23 -12.99 -1.08
N LEU A 293 -9.00 -12.54 -0.81
CA LEU A 293 -8.10 -11.99 -1.82
C LEU A 293 -7.76 -13.01 -2.91
N GLN A 294 -7.51 -14.26 -2.54
CA GLN A 294 -7.22 -15.32 -3.50
C GLN A 294 -8.42 -15.64 -4.40
N SER A 295 -9.64 -15.63 -3.84
CA SER A 295 -10.87 -15.97 -4.55
C SER A 295 -11.43 -14.83 -5.40
N PHE A 296 -11.33 -13.58 -4.94
CA PHE A 296 -12.10 -12.47 -5.54
C PHE A 296 -11.27 -11.29 -6.06
N ALA A 297 -9.94 -11.29 -5.87
CA ALA A 297 -9.09 -10.30 -6.53
C ALA A 297 -9.05 -10.53 -8.06
N GLU A 298 -8.85 -9.47 -8.84
CA GLU A 298 -8.76 -9.58 -10.30
C GLU A 298 -7.52 -10.34 -10.76
N MET A 299 -6.42 -10.18 -10.02
CA MET A 299 -5.14 -10.81 -10.31
C MET A 299 -4.49 -11.31 -9.03
N PRO A 300 -4.97 -12.42 -8.44
CA PRO A 300 -4.39 -12.96 -7.21
C PRO A 300 -2.91 -13.34 -7.39
N LEU A 301 -2.51 -13.70 -8.61
CA LEU A 301 -1.11 -14.00 -8.95
C LEU A 301 -0.22 -12.75 -8.97
N ALA A 302 -0.75 -11.55 -9.19
CA ALA A 302 0.06 -10.32 -9.21
C ALA A 302 0.72 -10.07 -7.85
N LEU A 303 0.09 -10.51 -6.76
CA LEU A 303 0.66 -10.40 -5.42
C LEU A 303 1.86 -11.32 -5.18
N ARG A 304 2.05 -12.38 -5.98
CA ARG A 304 3.22 -13.27 -5.85
C ARG A 304 4.54 -12.56 -6.10
N VAL A 305 4.55 -11.43 -6.83
CA VAL A 305 5.77 -10.63 -6.99
C VAL A 305 6.30 -10.13 -5.63
N PHE A 306 5.42 -9.97 -4.64
CA PHE A 306 5.78 -9.53 -3.30
C PHE A 306 6.16 -10.67 -2.36
N SER A 307 6.01 -11.94 -2.76
CA SER A 307 6.27 -13.09 -1.88
C SER A 307 7.75 -13.31 -1.58
N GLY A 308 8.65 -12.80 -2.43
CA GLY A 308 10.10 -12.94 -2.26
C GLY A 308 10.79 -11.77 -1.55
N GLY A 309 10.06 -10.71 -1.21
CA GLY A 309 10.63 -9.50 -0.61
C GLY A 309 10.38 -9.38 0.89
N PRO A 310 11.04 -8.43 1.57
CA PRO A 310 10.85 -8.17 3.00
C PRO A 310 9.52 -7.43 3.31
N TYR A 311 8.55 -7.50 2.40
CA TYR A 311 7.31 -6.75 2.48
C TYR A 311 6.36 -7.40 3.49
N ARG A 312 5.74 -6.55 4.30
CA ARG A 312 4.81 -6.96 5.33
C ARG A 312 3.49 -6.25 5.14
N PHE A 313 2.42 -6.98 5.42
CA PHE A 313 1.07 -6.54 5.11
C PHE A 313 0.13 -6.72 6.30
N MET A 314 -0.95 -5.96 6.27
CA MET A 314 -2.09 -6.10 7.16
C MET A 314 -3.35 -6.20 6.30
N VAL A 315 -4.30 -7.04 6.68
CA VAL A 315 -5.56 -7.15 5.93
C VAL A 315 -6.61 -6.23 6.57
N PHE A 316 -7.21 -5.37 5.76
CA PHE A 316 -8.33 -4.54 6.14
C PHE A 316 -9.60 -5.00 5.43
N ARG A 317 -10.69 -5.14 6.18
CA ARG A 317 -12.02 -5.45 5.66
C ARG A 317 -12.99 -4.36 6.07
N ALA A 318 -13.87 -3.99 5.15
CA ALA A 318 -15.01 -3.14 5.45
C ALA A 318 -16.21 -3.55 4.60
N GLU A 319 -17.40 -3.34 5.17
CA GLU A 319 -18.66 -3.63 4.51
C GLU A 319 -19.53 -2.39 4.45
N ALA A 320 -20.36 -2.34 3.42
CA ALA A 320 -21.45 -1.39 3.32
C ALA A 320 -22.65 -2.09 2.69
N THR A 321 -23.82 -1.90 3.29
CA THR A 321 -25.09 -2.41 2.78
C THR A 321 -25.94 -1.25 2.31
N LEU A 322 -26.47 -1.33 1.10
CA LEU A 322 -27.41 -0.37 0.57
C LEU A 322 -28.63 -1.09 -0.02
N PRO A 323 -29.83 -0.50 0.08
CA PRO A 323 -31.01 -1.04 -0.59
C PRO A 323 -30.81 -0.96 -2.10
N ASN A 324 -30.92 -2.10 -2.80
CA ASN A 324 -31.03 -2.08 -4.26
C ASN A 324 -32.31 -1.33 -4.60
N GLN A 325 -32.19 -0.24 -5.35
CA GLN A 325 -33.36 0.56 -5.71
C GLN A 325 -34.28 -0.22 -6.66
N GLY A 326 -33.76 -1.27 -7.31
CA GLY A 326 -34.51 -2.12 -8.23
C GLY A 326 -35.12 -1.25 -9.31
N ALA A 327 -34.28 -0.84 -10.26
CA ALA A 327 -34.70 -0.02 -11.37
C ALA A 327 -35.82 -0.77 -12.12
N GLY A 328 -37.07 -0.36 -11.92
CA GLY A 328 -38.26 -1.06 -12.45
C GLY A 328 -38.41 -0.89 -13.97
N TYR A 329 -37.30 -0.76 -14.68
CA TYR A 329 -37.25 -0.57 -16.10
C TYR A 329 -37.47 -1.91 -16.79
N VAL A 330 -38.38 -1.91 -17.75
CA VAL A 330 -38.50 -3.01 -18.71
C VAL A 330 -37.54 -2.64 -19.85
N TYR A 331 -36.45 -3.37 -19.95
CA TYR A 331 -35.51 -3.21 -21.07
C TYR A 331 -36.10 -3.91 -22.30
N ALA A 332 -36.02 -3.28 -23.46
CA ALA A 332 -36.42 -3.91 -24.71
C ALA A 332 -35.39 -4.99 -25.05
N GLU A 333 -35.87 -6.21 -25.32
CA GLU A 333 -35.05 -7.34 -25.81
C GLU A 333 -34.45 -7.05 -27.20
#